data_AF-A0AAD6YNV1-F1
#
_entry.id   AF-A0AAD6YNV1-F1
#
_cell.length_a   1.000
_cell.length_b   1.000
_cell.length_c   1.000
_cell.angle_alpha   90.00
_cell.angle_beta   90.00
_cell.angle_gamma   90.00
#
_symmetry.space_group_name_H-M   'P 1'
#
loop_
_entity.id
_entity.type
_entity.pdbx_description
1 polymer ?
#
loop_
_entity_poly.entity_id
_entity_poly.type
_entity_poly.pdbx_seq_one_letter_code
_entity_poly.pdbx_strand_id
1 'polypeptide(L)'
;CTVYGLYRAWATSIELQACPNSRCRHQLIGPDGREHGIFNYNNQKLFTHDLLDEYTAAYTSSETPFSAWVSVLSWRYELHSGAHSFVTAEVFRCVWFAYVKLQYLEGSMMCPRCGPSPENTIWDGVTLAFNRKHLLPTLEPPTTMQSESVKRTTTRYFPKQQLLVD
;
A
#
# COMPACT_ATOMS: atom_id res chain seq x y z
N CYS A 1 -9.48 22.09 -4.29
CA CYS A 1 -8.92 20.76 -3.95
C CYS A 1 -7.42 20.91 -3.70
N THR A 2 -6.75 19.87 -3.22
CA THR A 2 -5.32 19.90 -2.88
C THR A 2 -4.60 18.82 -3.66
N VAL A 3 -3.54 19.20 -4.37
CA VAL A 3 -2.63 18.28 -5.06
C VAL A 3 -1.42 18.05 -4.18
N TYR A 4 -1.16 16.81 -3.80
CA TYR A 4 -0.01 16.39 -3.02
C TYR A 4 1.10 15.91 -3.95
N GLY A 5 2.27 16.55 -3.87
CA GLY A 5 3.48 16.16 -4.60
C GLY A 5 4.59 15.64 -3.69
N LEU A 6 5.78 15.40 -4.25
CA LEU A 6 6.94 14.88 -3.51
C LEU A 6 7.51 15.84 -2.47
N TYR A 7 7.41 17.16 -2.68
CA TYR A 7 8.07 18.17 -1.84
C TYR A 7 7.09 19.09 -1.10
N ARG A 8 5.92 19.31 -1.70
CA ARG A 8 4.89 20.21 -1.18
C ARG A 8 3.53 19.83 -1.77
N ALA A 9 2.48 20.41 -1.21
CA ALA A 9 1.14 20.38 -1.79
C ALA A 9 0.70 21.76 -2.26
N TRP A 10 -0.23 21.77 -3.21
CA TRP A 10 -0.76 22.98 -3.83
C TRP A 10 -2.28 22.99 -3.77
N ALA A 11 -2.87 24.15 -3.43
CA ALA A 11 -4.29 24.37 -3.64
C ALA A 11 -4.55 24.60 -5.13
N THR A 12 -5.53 23.89 -5.68
CA THR A 12 -5.97 24.05 -7.07
C THR A 12 -7.49 23.94 -7.18
N SER A 13 -8.02 24.31 -8.34
CA SER A 13 -9.40 24.07 -8.76
C SER A 13 -9.44 22.97 -9.82
N ILE A 14 -10.47 22.14 -9.76
CA ILE A 14 -10.77 21.15 -10.80
C ILE A 14 -12.21 21.35 -11.26
N GLU A 15 -12.47 21.04 -12.52
CA GLU A 15 -13.82 21.02 -13.06
C GLU A 15 -14.52 19.73 -12.67
N LEU A 16 -15.78 19.84 -12.25
CA LEU A 16 -16.59 18.72 -11.80
C LEU A 16 -17.89 18.67 -12.60
N GLN A 17 -18.28 17.47 -13.01
CA GLN A 17 -19.55 17.21 -13.71
C GLN A 17 -20.53 16.51 -12.76
N ALA A 18 -21.80 16.90 -12.79
CA ALA A 18 -22.84 16.16 -12.06
C ALA A 18 -23.02 14.76 -12.65
N CYS A 19 -23.21 13.76 -11.79
CA CYS A 19 -23.54 12.40 -12.24
C CYS A 19 -24.85 12.43 -13.07
N PRO A 20 -24.85 11.92 -14.32
CA PRO A 20 -26.05 11.95 -15.17
C PRO A 20 -27.13 10.98 -14.68
N ASN A 21 -26.78 10.02 -13.82
CA ASN A 21 -27.72 9.05 -13.28
C ASN A 21 -28.40 9.61 -12.02
N SER A 22 -29.73 9.53 -12.00
CA SER A 22 -30.58 10.06 -10.93
C SER A 22 -30.29 9.43 -9.56
N ARG A 23 -29.74 8.21 -9.50
CA ARG A 23 -29.38 7.51 -8.26
C ARG A 23 -28.11 8.05 -7.59
N CYS A 24 -27.24 8.75 -8.32
CA CYS A 24 -25.96 9.30 -7.85
C CYS A 24 -25.93 10.83 -7.96
N ARG A 25 -27.08 11.51 -7.93
CA ARG A 25 -27.18 12.96 -8.19
C ARG A 25 -26.32 13.83 -7.25
N HIS A 26 -25.99 13.32 -6.07
CA HIS A 26 -25.10 13.99 -5.10
C HIS A 26 -23.61 13.71 -5.35
N GLN A 27 -23.28 12.76 -6.22
CA GLN A 27 -21.90 12.46 -6.60
C GLN A 27 -21.47 13.32 -7.78
N LEU A 28 -20.22 13.75 -7.73
CA LEU A 28 -19.58 14.56 -8.76
C LEU A 28 -18.49 13.73 -9.43
N ILE A 29 -18.49 13.76 -10.76
CA ILE A 29 -17.48 13.15 -11.61
C ILE A 29 -16.37 14.17 -11.76
N GLY A 30 -15.17 13.85 -11.28
CA GLY A 30 -14.00 14.69 -11.48
C GLY A 30 -13.16 14.26 -12.67
N PRO A 31 -12.09 15.02 -12.98
CA PRO A 31 -11.18 14.69 -14.06
C PRO A 31 -10.35 13.45 -13.70
N ASP A 32 -9.97 12.68 -14.72
CA ASP A 32 -9.09 11.53 -14.58
C ASP A 32 -7.68 11.95 -14.13
N GLY A 33 -7.15 13.03 -14.71
CA GLY A 33 -5.87 13.64 -14.31
C GLY A 33 -4.62 12.93 -14.86
N ARG A 34 -4.78 11.77 -15.51
CA ARG A 34 -3.67 10.92 -16.01
C ARG A 34 -2.69 11.65 -16.92
N GLU A 35 -3.17 12.44 -17.89
CA GLU A 35 -2.30 13.18 -18.83
C GLU A 35 -1.40 14.21 -18.13
N HIS A 36 -1.79 14.64 -16.93
CA HIS A 36 -1.03 15.60 -16.12
C HIS A 36 -0.18 14.89 -15.05
N GLY A 37 -0.14 13.56 -15.06
CA GLY A 37 0.53 12.77 -14.01
C GLY A 37 -0.14 12.93 -12.65
N ILE A 38 -1.46 13.09 -12.61
CA ILE A 38 -2.23 13.30 -11.37
C ILE A 38 -3.25 12.19 -11.20
N PHE A 39 -3.19 11.53 -10.05
CA PHE A 39 -4.20 10.60 -9.57
C PHE A 39 -5.25 11.34 -8.73
N ASN A 40 -6.50 11.31 -9.20
CA ASN A 40 -7.63 11.88 -8.49
C ASN A 40 -8.26 10.85 -7.53
N TYR A 41 -8.00 10.98 -6.22
CA TYR A 41 -8.52 10.03 -5.23
C TYR A 41 -10.01 10.25 -4.91
N ASN A 42 -10.43 11.51 -4.73
CA ASN A 42 -11.81 11.83 -4.31
C ASN A 42 -12.30 13.25 -4.64
N ASN A 43 -11.77 13.88 -5.69
CA ASN A 43 -12.04 15.26 -6.12
C ASN A 43 -11.59 16.35 -5.13
N GLN A 44 -11.21 16.00 -3.90
CA GLN A 44 -10.68 16.94 -2.91
C GLN A 44 -9.18 16.76 -2.70
N LYS A 45 -8.70 15.51 -2.74
CA LYS A 45 -7.30 15.12 -2.58
C LYS A 45 -6.84 14.47 -3.88
N LEU A 46 -5.83 15.07 -4.48
CA LEU A 46 -5.19 14.60 -5.70
C LEU A 46 -3.72 14.35 -5.39
N PHE A 47 -3.11 13.39 -6.05
CA PHE A 47 -1.73 12.98 -5.77
C PHE A 47 -0.97 12.86 -7.08
N THR A 48 0.25 13.39 -7.15
CA THR A 48 1.07 13.22 -8.35
C THR A 48 1.50 11.76 -8.50
N HIS A 49 1.59 11.25 -9.73
CA HIS A 49 2.12 9.92 -10.01
C HIS A 49 3.53 9.77 -9.45
N ASP A 50 4.41 10.76 -9.65
CA ASP A 50 5.79 10.76 -9.10
C ASP A 50 5.83 10.48 -7.59
N LEU A 51 4.90 11.03 -6.82
CA LEU A 51 4.80 10.79 -5.37
C LEU A 51 4.44 9.34 -5.05
N LEU A 52 3.52 8.76 -5.82
CA LEU A 52 3.03 7.39 -5.60
C LEU A 52 4.01 6.35 -6.14
N ASP A 53 4.66 6.65 -7.26
CA ASP A 53 5.67 5.82 -7.90
C ASP A 53 6.95 5.80 -7.06
N GLU A 54 7.39 6.93 -6.52
CA GLU A 54 8.53 7.00 -5.60
C GLU A 54 8.28 6.17 -4.33
N TYR A 55 7.07 6.23 -3.76
CA TYR A 55 6.74 5.35 -2.64
C TYR A 55 6.75 3.88 -3.05
N THR A 56 6.24 3.55 -4.24
CA THR A 56 6.29 2.18 -4.76
C THR A 56 7.72 1.69 -4.93
N ALA A 57 8.63 2.55 -5.41
CA ALA A 57 10.05 2.27 -5.49
C ALA A 57 10.65 2.04 -4.09
N ALA A 58 10.42 2.95 -3.13
CA ALA A 58 10.93 2.81 -1.76
C ALA A 58 10.39 1.56 -1.05
N TYR A 59 9.11 1.23 -1.26
CA TYR A 59 8.47 0.03 -0.75
C TYR A 59 9.10 -1.23 -1.33
N THR A 60 9.32 -1.29 -2.64
CA THR A 60 9.88 -2.47 -3.31
C THR A 60 11.39 -2.63 -3.12
N SER A 61 12.14 -1.53 -2.97
CA SER A 61 13.60 -1.57 -2.86
C SER A 61 14.11 -1.71 -1.42
N SER A 62 13.33 -1.27 -0.43
CA SER A 62 13.79 -1.14 0.96
C SER A 62 12.73 -1.44 2.02
N GLU A 63 11.60 -2.07 1.62
CA GLU A 63 10.51 -2.46 2.51
C GLU A 63 9.98 -1.29 3.37
N THR A 64 9.99 -0.07 2.82
CA THR A 64 9.65 1.13 3.60
C THR A 64 8.18 1.10 4.03
N PRO A 65 7.88 1.13 5.35
CA PRO A 65 6.50 1.14 5.83
C PRO A 65 5.85 2.50 5.62
N PHE A 66 4.51 2.52 5.46
CA PHE A 66 3.73 3.76 5.25
C PHE A 66 3.99 4.83 6.31
N SER A 67 4.11 4.44 7.57
CA SER A 67 4.36 5.38 8.68
C SER A 67 5.71 6.08 8.53
N ALA A 68 6.77 5.33 8.23
CA ALA A 68 8.09 5.91 8.00
C ALA A 68 8.10 6.84 6.78
N TRP A 69 7.48 6.40 5.67
CA TRP A 69 7.36 7.23 4.47
C TRP A 69 6.65 8.56 4.73
N VAL A 70 5.50 8.50 5.39
CA VAL A 70 4.72 9.69 5.75
C VAL A 70 5.48 10.61 6.70
N SER A 71 6.23 10.08 7.66
CA SER A 71 7.11 10.87 8.53
C SER A 71 8.17 11.62 7.72
N VAL A 72 8.84 10.94 6.77
CA VAL A 72 9.85 11.57 5.90
C VAL A 72 9.23 12.69 5.05
N LEU A 73 8.07 12.45 4.45
CA LEU A 73 7.38 13.47 3.65
C LEU A 73 6.85 14.63 4.48
N SER A 74 6.36 14.37 5.70
CA SER A 74 5.90 15.44 6.59
C SER A 74 7.05 16.39 6.93
N TRP A 75 8.21 15.83 7.30
CA TRP A 75 9.42 16.62 7.54
C TRP A 75 9.88 17.39 6.28
N ARG A 76 9.82 16.75 5.11
CA ARG A 76 10.16 17.39 3.84
C ARG A 76 9.24 18.58 3.51
N TYR A 77 7.94 18.45 3.78
CA TYR A 77 6.97 19.52 3.58
C TYR A 77 7.22 20.72 4.51
N GLU A 78 7.59 20.45 5.76
CA GLU A 78 8.01 21.48 6.73
C GLU A 78 9.26 22.23 6.25
N LEU A 79 10.26 21.50 5.76
CA LEU A 79 11.50 22.10 5.24
C LEU A 79 11.25 23.06 4.07
N HIS A 80 10.33 22.71 3.18
CA HIS A 80 9.99 23.53 2.02
C HIS A 80 8.99 24.66 2.34
N SER A 81 8.72 24.93 3.63
CA SER A 81 7.76 25.94 4.09
C SER A 81 6.40 25.80 3.40
N GLY A 82 5.94 24.56 3.20
CA GLY A 82 4.66 24.29 2.55
C GLY A 82 3.50 24.82 3.39
N ALA A 83 2.57 25.56 2.77
CA ALA A 83 1.35 26.04 3.42
C ALA A 83 0.40 24.89 3.85
N HIS A 84 0.64 23.67 3.35
CA HIS A 84 -0.17 22.48 3.60
C HIS A 84 0.71 21.41 4.21
N SER A 85 0.23 20.75 5.26
CA SER A 85 0.84 19.54 5.80
C SER A 85 0.57 18.34 4.89
N PHE A 86 1.46 17.35 4.94
CA PHE A 86 1.22 16.08 4.28
C PHE A 86 0.07 15.31 4.96
N VAL A 87 -0.53 14.36 4.24
CA VAL A 87 -1.65 13.55 4.75
C VAL A 87 -1.20 12.57 5.84
N THR A 88 -2.15 12.07 6.63
CA THR A 88 -1.88 10.99 7.60
C THR A 88 -1.53 9.68 6.90
N ALA A 89 -0.82 8.79 7.61
CA ALA A 89 -0.44 7.48 7.07
C ALA A 89 -1.64 6.62 6.68
N GLU A 90 -2.76 6.73 7.41
CA GLU A 90 -4.00 6.03 7.07
C GLU A 90 -4.56 6.48 5.71
N VAL A 91 -4.64 7.80 5.50
CA VAL A 91 -5.11 8.37 4.23
C VAL A 91 -4.17 8.00 3.09
N PHE A 92 -2.86 8.15 3.30
CA PHE A 92 -1.87 7.81 2.28
C PHE A 92 -1.93 6.33 1.87
N ARG A 93 -2.08 5.42 2.84
CA ARG A 93 -2.26 3.99 2.58
C ARG A 93 -3.47 3.71 1.71
N CYS A 94 -4.63 4.30 2.01
CA CYS A 94 -5.84 4.12 1.20
C CYS A 94 -5.66 4.63 -0.23
N VAL A 95 -5.00 5.79 -0.38
CA VAL A 95 -4.69 6.39 -1.69
C VAL A 95 -3.76 5.49 -2.50
N TRP A 96 -2.68 4.99 -1.90
CA TRP A 96 -1.72 4.15 -2.60
C TRP A 96 -2.35 2.83 -3.06
N PHE A 97 -3.14 2.17 -2.20
CA PHE A 97 -3.86 0.97 -2.63
C PHE A 97 -4.88 1.24 -3.74
N ALA A 98 -5.52 2.41 -3.74
CA ALA A 98 -6.41 2.80 -4.85
C ALA A 98 -5.63 3.02 -6.15
N TYR A 99 -4.44 3.62 -6.07
CA TYR A 99 -3.56 3.84 -7.23
C TYR A 99 -3.00 2.53 -7.80
N VAL A 100 -2.46 1.65 -6.95
CA VAL A 100 -1.89 0.35 -7.36
C VAL A 100 -2.91 -0.52 -8.07
N LYS A 101 -4.18 -0.48 -7.64
CA LYS A 101 -5.28 -1.18 -8.32
C LYS A 101 -5.47 -0.73 -9.78
N LEU A 102 -5.18 0.52 -10.11
CA LEU A 102 -5.27 1.03 -11.48
C LEU A 102 -4.05 0.65 -12.33
N GLN A 103 -2.90 0.41 -11.70
CA GLN A 103 -1.65 0.04 -12.38
C GLN A 103 -1.58 -1.44 -12.76
N TYR A 104 -2.61 -2.25 -12.43
CA TYR A 104 -2.65 -3.69 -12.71
C TYR A 104 -1.38 -4.45 -12.26
N LEU A 105 -0.81 -4.06 -11.11
CA LEU A 105 0.37 -4.72 -10.52
C LEU A 105 0.10 -6.19 -10.11
N GLU A 106 -1.14 -6.66 -10.21
CA GLU A 106 -1.53 -8.06 -10.01
C GLU A 106 -0.87 -9.02 -11.02
N GLY A 107 -0.48 -8.54 -12.22
CA GLY A 107 0.07 -9.40 -13.28
C GLY A 107 1.59 -9.61 -13.26
N SER A 108 2.36 -8.73 -12.61
CA SER A 108 3.84 -8.80 -12.63
C SER A 108 4.46 -9.51 -11.43
N MET A 109 3.66 -9.78 -10.39
CA MET A 109 4.09 -10.51 -9.18
C MET A 109 3.87 -12.02 -9.33
N MET A 110 4.24 -12.58 -10.48
CA MET A 110 4.28 -14.02 -10.71
C MET A 110 5.67 -14.55 -10.34
N CYS A 111 5.72 -15.56 -9.48
CA CYS A 111 6.98 -16.25 -9.22
C CYS A 111 7.42 -16.94 -10.54
N PRO A 112 8.62 -16.67 -11.07
CA PRO A 112 9.08 -17.25 -12.34
C PRO A 112 9.29 -18.78 -12.27
N ARG A 113 9.30 -19.36 -11.06
CA ARG A 113 9.34 -20.82 -10.83
C ARG A 113 7.98 -21.43 -10.47
N CYS A 114 7.14 -20.68 -9.77
CA CYS A 114 5.95 -21.18 -9.10
C CYS A 114 4.65 -20.88 -9.85
N GLY A 115 4.68 -19.94 -10.80
CA GLY A 115 3.48 -19.45 -11.49
C GLY A 115 2.74 -18.36 -10.71
N PRO A 116 1.42 -18.17 -10.95
CA PRO A 116 0.65 -17.08 -10.38
C PRO A 116 0.63 -17.13 -8.85
N SER A 117 0.64 -15.94 -8.23
CA SER A 117 0.55 -15.83 -6.78
C SER A 117 -0.77 -16.45 -6.28
N PRO A 118 -0.76 -17.22 -5.17
CA PRO A 118 -1.97 -17.78 -4.59
C PRO A 118 -2.92 -16.66 -4.14
N GLU A 119 -4.23 -16.95 -4.10
CA GLU A 119 -5.30 -16.02 -3.67
C GLU A 119 -4.97 -15.33 -2.33
N ASN A 120 -4.20 -16.01 -1.47
CA ASN A 120 -3.63 -15.46 -0.24
C ASN A 120 -2.10 -15.40 -0.35
N THR A 121 -1.56 -14.24 -0.69
CA THR A 121 -0.11 -13.99 -0.64
C THR A 121 0.26 -13.43 0.73
N ILE A 122 1.00 -14.21 1.52
CA ILE A 122 1.63 -13.74 2.76
C ILE A 122 2.95 -13.09 2.36
N TRP A 123 3.04 -11.78 2.54
CA TRP A 123 4.25 -11.02 2.31
C TRP A 123 5.10 -11.08 3.59
N ASP A 124 6.28 -11.69 3.49
CA ASP A 124 7.25 -11.69 4.58
C ASP A 124 7.64 -10.23 4.87
N GLY A 125 7.40 -9.79 6.11
CA GLY A 125 7.54 -8.38 6.51
C GLY A 125 6.27 -7.67 6.98
N VAL A 126 5.08 -8.28 6.92
CA VAL A 126 3.87 -7.68 7.51
C VAL A 126 3.53 -8.32 8.86
N THR A 127 3.88 -7.63 9.94
CA THR A 127 3.34 -7.93 11.27
C THR A 127 1.90 -7.44 11.37
N LEU A 128 0.93 -8.32 11.07
CA LEU A 128 -0.49 -8.04 11.34
C LEU A 128 -0.76 -8.21 12.85
N ALA A 129 -0.82 -7.11 13.57
CA ALA A 129 -1.27 -7.11 14.96
C ALA A 129 -2.80 -6.99 15.01
N PHE A 130 -3.50 -8.11 15.26
CA PHE A 130 -4.93 -8.10 15.54
C PHE A 130 -5.18 -7.77 17.02
N ASN A 131 -6.15 -6.89 17.30
CA ASN A 131 -6.62 -6.72 18.67
C ASN A 131 -7.21 -8.06 19.15
N ARG A 132 -6.88 -8.50 20.37
CA ARG A 132 -7.31 -9.79 20.94
C ARG A 132 -8.82 -10.04 20.81
N LYS A 133 -9.65 -8.99 20.83
CA LYS A 133 -11.11 -9.09 20.65
C LYS A 133 -11.57 -9.54 19.25
N HIS A 134 -10.68 -9.51 18.25
CA HIS A 134 -10.94 -9.94 16.88
C HIS A 134 -10.29 -11.29 16.54
N LEU A 135 -9.65 -11.95 17.52
CA LEU A 135 -9.17 -13.32 17.35
C LEU A 135 -10.37 -14.27 17.47
N LEU A 136 -10.73 -14.90 16.36
CA LEU A 136 -11.66 -16.02 16.37
C LEU A 136 -10.99 -17.23 17.07
N PRO A 137 -11.74 -18.11 17.75
CA PRO A 137 -11.20 -19.34 18.32
C PRO A 137 -10.55 -20.27 17.29
N THR A 138 -10.82 -20.06 16.00
CA THR A 138 -10.29 -20.82 14.88
C THR A 138 -8.94 -20.31 14.37
N LEU A 139 -8.44 -19.18 14.89
CA LEU A 139 -7.11 -18.67 14.54
C LEU A 139 -6.06 -19.38 15.40
N GLU A 140 -5.33 -20.30 14.78
CA GLU A 140 -4.18 -20.94 15.37
C GLU A 140 -2.89 -20.41 14.72
N PRO A 141 -1.77 -20.33 15.47
CA PRO A 141 -0.47 -20.04 14.89
C PRO A 141 -0.17 -21.02 13.75
N PRO A 142 0.40 -20.58 12.62
CA PRO A 142 0.87 -21.48 11.56
C PRO A 142 2.04 -22.38 12.01
N THR A 143 2.55 -22.16 13.23
CA THR A 143 3.56 -22.97 13.89
C THR A 143 2.97 -24.05 14.80
N THR A 144 1.64 -24.14 14.92
CA THR A 144 0.98 -25.21 15.69
C THR A 144 1.22 -26.54 14.98
N MET A 145 1.96 -27.44 15.63
CA MET A 145 2.21 -28.77 15.07
C MET A 145 0.91 -29.57 15.05
N GLN A 146 0.48 -29.96 13.86
CA GLN A 146 -0.66 -30.86 13.67
C GLN A 146 -0.19 -32.32 13.74
N SER A 147 -1.10 -33.25 14.04
CA SER A 147 -0.79 -34.69 14.14
C SER A 147 -0.19 -35.27 12.85
N GLU A 148 -0.57 -34.70 11.71
CA GLU A 148 -0.12 -35.05 10.36
C GLU A 148 1.09 -34.23 9.87
N SER A 149 1.64 -33.34 10.71
CA SER A 149 2.83 -32.58 10.35
C SER A 149 4.02 -33.50 10.08
N VAL A 150 4.74 -33.22 8.98
CA VAL A 150 5.91 -34.00 8.55
C VAL A 150 6.99 -33.93 9.63
N LYS A 151 7.24 -35.06 10.30
CA LYS A 151 8.32 -35.18 11.28
C LYS A 151 9.63 -35.48 10.56
N ARG A 152 10.48 -34.47 10.41
CA ARG A 152 11.84 -34.66 9.90
C ARG A 152 12.73 -35.15 11.04
N THR A 153 13.00 -36.46 11.08
CA THR A 153 13.82 -37.11 12.11
C THR A 153 15.33 -36.91 11.89
N THR A 154 15.75 -36.50 10.70
CA THR A 154 17.15 -36.34 10.30
C THR A 154 17.63 -34.88 10.29
N THR A 155 16.76 -33.91 10.56
CA THR A 155 17.16 -32.49 10.68
C THR A 155 17.89 -32.27 12.00
N ARG A 156 19.22 -32.18 11.95
CA ARG A 156 20.00 -31.61 13.05
C ARG A 156 19.81 -30.09 13.04
N TYR A 157 19.42 -29.53 14.18
CA TYR A 157 19.44 -28.09 14.37
C TYR A 157 20.91 -27.62 14.41
N PHE A 158 21.32 -26.82 13.44
CA PHE A 158 22.61 -26.14 13.47
C PHE A 158 22.41 -24.71 13.97
N PRO A 159 22.94 -24.34 15.15
CA PRO A 159 22.85 -22.97 15.63
C PRO A 159 23.45 -22.01 14.59
N LYS A 160 22.74 -20.91 14.29
CA LYS A 160 23.11 -19.89 13.28
C LYS A 160 23.00 -20.32 11.81
N GLN A 161 22.33 -21.43 11.52
CA GLN A 161 22.04 -21.81 10.14
C GLN A 161 20.99 -20.86 9.54
N GLN A 162 21.40 -20.09 8.52
CA GLN A 162 20.53 -19.14 7.81
C GLN A 162 19.89 -19.73 6.55
N LEU A 163 20.33 -20.92 6.10
CA LEU A 163 19.79 -21.62 4.93
C LEU A 163 19.74 -23.13 5.15
N LEU A 164 18.70 -23.77 4.62
CA LEU A 164 18.66 -25.22 4.46
C LEU A 164 19.73 -25.62 3.43
N VAL A 165 20.56 -26.60 3.78
CA VAL A 165 21.53 -27.16 2.84
C VAL A 165 20.83 -28.31 2.12
N ASP A 166 20.82 -28.27 0.78
CA ASP A 166 20.23 -29.31 -0.07
C ASP A 166 20.85 -30.69 0.18
#